data_AF-A0A2V4DAW7-F1
#
_entry.id   AF-A0A2V4DAW7-F1
#
_cell.length_a   1.000
_cell.length_b   1.000
_cell.length_c   1.000
_cell.angle_alpha   90.00
_cell.angle_beta   90.00
_cell.angle_gamma   90.00
#
_symmetry.space_group_name_H-M   'P 1'
#
loop_
_entity.id
_entity.type
_entity.pdbx_description
1 polymer ?
#
loop_
_entity_poly.entity_id
_entity_poly.type
_entity_poly.pdbx_seq_one_letter_code
_entity_poly.pdbx_strand_id
1 'polypeptide(L)' 'MGDPINWGPISAGSSLREHPMYQKYSVQNMGTLASGVAAIKSDIGTCLANSESAEVIAYLSWLVRVVGLIA' A
#
# COMPACT_ATOMS: atom_id res chain seq x y z
N MET A 1 -3.15 5.56 20.12
CA MET A 1 -4.04 6.17 19.12
C MET A 1 -3.15 6.62 17.98
N GLY A 2 -3.10 5.85 16.89
CA GLY A 2 -2.28 6.22 15.73
C GLY A 2 -3.05 7.22 14.89
N ASP A 3 -2.43 8.35 14.55
CA ASP A 3 -3.04 9.36 13.68
C ASP A 3 -3.45 8.75 12.34
N PRO A 4 -4.52 9.24 11.71
CA PRO A 4 -4.90 8.79 10.39
C PRO A 4 -3.79 9.14 9.39
N ILE A 5 -3.08 8.10 8.95
CA ILE A 5 -2.14 8.11 7.84
C ILE A 5 -2.94 8.47 6.57
N ASN A 6 -3.15 9.77 6.35
CA ASN A 6 -3.82 10.36 5.17
C ASN A 6 -2.77 10.56 4.06
N TRP A 7 -2.37 9.49 3.37
CA TRP A 7 -1.45 9.59 2.22
C TRP A 7 -2.25 9.43 0.92
N GLY A 8 -2.84 10.54 0.48
CA GLY A 8 -3.64 10.67 -0.75
C GLY A 8 -5.15 10.74 -0.49
N PRO A 9 -5.95 11.44 -1.34
CA PRO A 9 -7.40 11.45 -1.19
C PRO A 9 -7.93 10.04 -1.47
N ILE A 10 -8.06 9.25 -0.41
CA ILE A 10 -8.93 8.08 -0.40
C ILE A 10 -10.31 8.63 -0.74
N SER A 11 -10.77 8.31 -1.95
CA SER A 11 -12.07 8.74 -2.46
C SER A 11 -13.14 8.47 -1.41
N ALA A 12 -14.09 9.39 -1.22
CA ALA A 12 -15.23 9.10 -0.37
C ALA A 12 -15.91 7.81 -0.87
N GLY A 13 -16.00 6.79 0.00
CA GLY A 13 -16.52 5.46 -0.36
C GLY A 13 -15.48 4.42 -0.78
N SER A 14 -14.19 4.74 -0.79
CA SER A 14 -13.13 3.74 -1.06
C SER A 14 -13.01 2.74 0.08
N SER A 15 -13.02 1.45 -0.27
CA SER A 15 -12.82 0.32 0.66
C SER A 15 -11.33 0.03 0.93
N LEU A 16 -10.42 0.85 0.39
CA LEU A 16 -8.97 0.65 0.55
C LEU A 16 -8.55 0.53 2.02
N ARG A 17 -9.14 1.32 2.93
CA ARG A 17 -8.83 1.27 4.37
C ARG A 17 -9.18 -0.05 5.04
N GLU A 18 -10.16 -0.76 4.49
CA GLU A 18 -10.62 -2.07 4.95
C GLU A 18 -9.81 -3.20 4.30
N HIS A 19 -9.05 -2.91 3.24
CA HIS A 19 -8.28 -3.91 2.52
C HIS A 19 -7.13 -4.47 3.39
N PRO A 20 -6.97 -5.80 3.53
CA PRO A 20 -5.96 -6.40 4.40
C PRO A 20 -4.52 -5.93 4.10
N MET A 21 -4.18 -5.80 2.82
CA MET A 21 -2.86 -5.29 2.41
C MET A 21 -2.63 -3.83 2.82
N TYR A 22 -3.66 -2.98 2.81
CA TYR A 22 -3.52 -1.61 3.30
C TYR A 22 -3.23 -1.59 4.80
N GLN A 23 -3.99 -2.36 5.59
CA GLN A 23 -3.78 -2.46 7.04
C GLN A 23 -2.40 -3.04 7.39
N LYS A 24 -1.93 -4.02 6.62
CA LYS A 24 -0.60 -4.63 6.76
C LYS A 24 0.54 -3.63 6.62
N TYR A 25 0.48 -2.75 5.61
CA TYR A 25 1.60 -1.86 5.27
C TYR A 25 1.49 -0.45 5.83
N SER A 26 0.27 0.06 6.04
CA SER A 26 0.06 1.43 6.54
C SER A 26 0.61 1.67 7.95
N VAL A 27 0.77 0.63 8.76
CA VAL A 27 1.30 0.73 10.14
C VAL A 27 2.83 0.69 10.20
N GLN A 28 3.52 0.52 9.08
CA GLN A 28 4.97 0.37 9.03
C GLN A 28 5.65 1.69 8.63
N ASN A 29 6.86 1.94 9.15
CA ASN A 29 7.67 3.07 8.70
C ASN A 29 8.38 2.77 7.37
N MET A 30 8.81 3.81 6.66
CA MET A 30 9.40 3.68 5.32
C MET A 30 10.71 2.88 5.29
N GLY A 31 11.53 2.94 6.34
CA GLY A 31 12.77 2.15 6.44
C GLY A 31 12.51 0.65 6.53
N THR A 32 11.50 0.25 7.30
CA THR A 32 11.03 -1.15 7.37
C THR A 32 10.49 -1.60 6.01
N LEU A 33 9.68 -0.77 5.36
CA LEU A 33 9.11 -1.07 4.04
C LEU A 33 10.19 -1.21 2.96
N ALA A 34 11.23 -0.38 2.99
CA ALA A 34 12.37 -0.48 2.07
C ALA A 34 13.12 -1.81 2.21
N SER A 35 13.38 -2.23 3.45
CA SER A 35 14.00 -3.53 3.74
C SER A 35 13.11 -4.71 3.29
N GLY A 36 11.79 -4.52 3.27
CA GLY A 36 10.77 -5.51 2.92
C GLY A 36 10.20 -5.41 1.50
N VAL A 37 10.80 -4.63 0.59
CA VAL A 37 10.17 -4.30 -0.72
C VAL A 37 9.82 -5.52 -1.57
N ALA A 38 10.58 -6.62 -1.45
CA ALA A 38 10.29 -7.87 -2.16
C ALA A 38 8.92 -8.46 -1.80
N ALA A 39 8.52 -8.36 -0.53
CA ALA A 39 7.21 -8.82 -0.08
C ALA A 39 6.08 -7.97 -0.68
N ILE A 40 6.27 -6.65 -0.79
CA ILE A 40 5.29 -5.74 -1.41
C ILE A 40 5.08 -6.11 -2.88
N LYS A 41 6.16 -6.38 -3.62
CA LYS A 41 6.09 -6.82 -5.02
C LYS A 41 5.39 -8.17 -5.17
N SER A 42 5.66 -9.11 -4.26
CA SER A 42 4.98 -10.41 -4.24
C SER A 42 3.47 -10.25 -4.01
N ASP A 43 3.07 -9.40 -3.05
CA ASP A 43 1.67 -9.15 -2.74
C ASP A 43 0.93 -8.55 -3.95
N ILE A 44 1.53 -7.59 -4.67
CA ILE A 44 1.00 -7.07 -5.95
C ILE A 44 0.76 -8.21 -6.94
N GLY A 45 1.70 -9.15 -7.06
CA GLY A 45 1.60 -10.29 -7.97
C GLY A 45 0.46 -11.27 -7.65
N THR A 46 -0.10 -11.21 -6.44
CA THR A 46 -1.26 -12.01 -6.04
C THR A 46 -2.60 -11.32 -6.28
N CYS A 47 -2.60 -10.01 -6.54
CA CYS A 47 -3.84 -9.27 -6.84
C CYS A 47 -4.38 -9.67 -8.21
N LEU A 48 -5.69 -9.90 -8.31
CA LEU A 48 -6.38 -10.05 -9.58
C LEU A 48 -6.34 -8.74 -10.35
N ALA A 49 -6.20 -8.75 -11.67
CA ALA A 49 -6.20 -7.52 -12.48
C ALA A 49 -7.64 -7.08 -12.82
N ASN A 50 -8.36 -6.54 -11.83
CA ASN A 50 -9.75 -6.07 -11.98
C ASN A 50 -9.96 -4.70 -11.31
N SER A 51 -11.18 -4.16 -11.42
CA SER A 51 -11.52 -2.85 -10.84
C SER A 51 -11.53 -2.84 -9.31
N GLU A 52 -11.83 -3.98 -8.67
CA GLU A 52 -11.91 -4.11 -7.22
C GLU A 52 -10.54 -4.01 -6.54
N SER A 53 -9.50 -4.52 -7.21
CA SER A 53 -8.12 -4.47 -6.73
C SER A 53 -7.34 -3.24 -7.20
N ALA A 54 -7.91 -2.43 -8.09
CA ALA A 54 -7.21 -1.31 -8.70
C ALA A 54 -6.65 -0.33 -7.65
N GLU A 55 -7.45 -0.01 -6.61
CA GLU A 55 -7.03 0.90 -5.54
C GLU A 55 -5.90 0.32 -4.69
N VAL A 56 -5.96 -0.97 -4.33
CA VAL A 56 -4.88 -1.59 -3.55
C VAL A 56 -3.60 -1.74 -4.39
N ILE A 57 -3.70 -2.10 -5.67
CA ILE A 57 -2.55 -2.18 -6.57
C ILE A 57 -1.90 -0.80 -6.72
N ALA A 58 -2.70 0.27 -6.85
CA ALA A 58 -2.20 1.64 -6.93
C ALA A 58 -1.44 2.03 -5.65
N TYR A 59 -1.99 1.71 -4.48
CA TYR A 59 -1.35 1.94 -3.18
C TYR A 59 -0.03 1.19 -3.05
N LEU A 60 0.01 -0.12 -3.32
CA LEU A 60 1.23 -0.92 -3.22
C LEU A 60 2.28 -0.47 -4.24
N SER A 61 1.87 -0.12 -5.47
CA SER A 61 2.76 0.43 -6.50
C SER A 61 3.33 1.79 -6.11
N TRP A 62 2.57 2.60 -5.37
CA TRP A 62 3.09 3.83 -4.77
C TRP A 62 4.13 3.54 -3.69
N LEU A 63 3.88 2.59 -2.78
CA LEU A 63 4.87 2.18 -1.78
C LEU A 63 6.18 1.75 -2.42
N VAL A 64 6.13 0.88 -3.45
CA VAL A 64 7.32 0.40 -4.17
C VAL A 64 8.12 1.57 -4.77
N ARG A 65 7.46 2.60 -5.30
CA ARG A 65 8.13 3.80 -5.84
C ARG A 65 8.77 4.64 -4.75
N VAL A 66 8.08 4.87 -3.64
CA VAL A 66 8.59 5.68 -2.52
C VAL A 66 9.80 5.01 -1.86
N VAL A 67 9.72 3.70 -1.59
CA VAL A 67 10.87 2.99 -1.01
C VAL A 67 12.06 2.93 -1.97
N GLY A 68 11.81 2.89 -3.28
CA GLY A 68 12.87 2.96 -4.29
C GLY A 68 13.56 4.33 -4.39
N LEU A 69 12.92 5.40 -3.91
CA LEU A 69 13.51 6.74 -3.88
C LEU A 69 14.46 6.96 -2.70
N ILE A 70 14.27 6.24 -1.60
CA ILE A 70 15.07 6.38 -0.37
C ILE A 70 16.22 5.36 -0.27
N ALA A 71 16.35 4.48 -1.26
CA ALA A 71 17.35 3.41 -1.32
C ALA A 71 18.59 3.83 -2.13
#